data_AF-A0A9X5BI84-F1
#
_entry.id   AF-A0A9X5BI84-F1
#
_cell.length_a   1.000
_cell.length_b   1.000
_cell.length_c   1.000
_cell.angle_alpha   90.00
_cell.angle_beta   90.00
_cell.angle_gamma   90.00
#
_symmetry.space_group_name_H-M   'P 1'
#
loop_
_entity.id
_entity.type
_entity.pdbx_description
1 polymer ?
#
loop_
_entity_poly.entity_id
_entity_poly.type
_entity_poly.pdbx_seq_one_letter_code
_entity_poly.pdbx_strand_id
1 'polypeptide(L)'
;MNGKLTIFTKILLDFLYYTGIIVTAIVPLIISFYGNYNTYFAQNTFQLSILFIFSGIFAVLIIYELRKIFKTVLADDCFIRQNVTSLNKMGTYSFFIALCTSCRLFLYLTPAVIIVILVFVIAGLFSKVLSRVFDKAVTYKLENDLTI
;
A
#
# COMPACT_ATOMS: atom_id res chain seq x y z
N MET A 1 -16.50 5.43 20.20
CA MET A 1 -16.13 4.21 19.44
C MET A 1 -15.45 3.22 20.39
N ASN A 2 -15.81 1.93 20.41
CA ASN A 2 -15.28 0.95 21.38
C ASN A 2 -13.73 0.92 21.37
N GLY A 3 -13.10 1.51 22.39
CA GLY A 3 -11.65 1.75 22.44
C GLY A 3 -10.78 0.50 22.21
N LYS A 4 -11.30 -0.70 22.51
CA LYS A 4 -10.61 -1.97 22.28
C LYS A 4 -10.39 -2.28 20.79
N LEU A 5 -11.37 -2.00 19.93
CA LEU A 5 -11.27 -2.29 18.49
C LEU A 5 -10.30 -1.32 17.80
N THR A 6 -10.34 -0.04 18.19
CA THR A 6 -9.43 0.99 17.68
C THR A 6 -7.98 0.77 18.10
N ILE A 7 -7.75 0.35 19.34
CA ILE A 7 -6.40 -0.02 19.81
C ILE A 7 -5.89 -1.26 19.08
N PHE A 8 -6.73 -2.29 18.90
CA PHE A 8 -6.35 -3.49 18.17
C PHE A 8 -5.94 -3.18 16.73
N THR A 9 -6.74 -2.42 16.00
CA THR A 9 -6.43 -2.05 14.61
C THR A 9 -5.15 -1.21 14.52
N LYS A 10 -4.89 -0.32 15.48
CA LYS A 10 -3.63 0.43 15.54
C LYS A 10 -2.41 -0.49 15.69
N ILE A 11 -2.49 -1.42 16.65
CA ILE A 11 -1.41 -2.38 16.92
C ILE A 11 -1.16 -3.26 15.69
N LEU A 12 -2.24 -3.76 15.07
CA LEU A 12 -2.15 -4.55 13.85
C LEU A 12 -1.45 -3.78 12.73
N LEU A 13 -1.81 -2.50 12.55
CA LEU A 13 -1.26 -1.68 11.48
C LEU A 13 0.21 -1.30 11.71
N ASP A 14 0.59 -1.06 12.96
CA ASP A 14 1.98 -0.88 13.36
C ASP A 14 2.79 -2.17 13.11
N PHE A 15 2.25 -3.32 13.52
CA PHE A 15 2.86 -4.64 13.27
C PHE A 15 3.07 -4.90 11.78
N LEU A 16 2.06 -4.66 10.94
CA LEU A 16 2.15 -4.82 9.49
C LEU A 16 3.21 -3.91 8.87
N TYR A 17 3.35 -2.68 9.36
CA TYR A 17 4.34 -1.73 8.88
C TYR A 17 5.78 -2.18 9.21
N TYR A 18 6.06 -2.50 10.47
CA TYR A 18 7.41 -2.92 10.88
C TYR A 18 7.79 -4.27 10.28
N THR A 19 6.86 -5.23 10.27
CA THR A 19 7.09 -6.53 9.64
C THR A 19 7.29 -6.38 8.13
N GLY A 20 6.52 -5.51 7.47
CA GLY A 20 6.68 -5.22 6.03
C GLY A 20 8.07 -4.68 5.68
N ILE A 21 8.63 -3.80 6.51
CA ILE A 21 10.01 -3.30 6.33
C ILE A 21 11.02 -4.44 6.44
N ILE A 22 10.91 -5.25 7.50
CA ILE A 22 11.81 -6.39 7.75
C ILE A 22 11.76 -7.38 6.59
N VAL A 23 10.55 -7.75 6.16
CA VAL A 23 10.35 -8.67 5.04
C VAL A 23 10.95 -8.09 3.77
N THR A 24 10.71 -6.81 3.45
CA THR A 24 11.26 -6.18 2.24
C THR A 24 12.80 -6.19 2.22
N ALA A 25 13.44 -6.04 3.39
CA ALA A 25 14.90 -6.11 3.50
C ALA A 25 15.43 -7.55 3.35
N ILE A 26 14.68 -8.55 3.81
CA ILE A 26 15.09 -9.96 3.81
C ILE A 26 14.76 -10.66 2.47
N VAL A 27 13.88 -10.09 1.64
CA VAL A 27 13.48 -10.61 0.32
C VAL A 27 14.65 -11.12 -0.55
N PRO A 28 15.77 -10.39 -0.72
CA PRO A 28 16.89 -10.89 -1.54
C PRO A 28 17.50 -12.18 -1.00
N LEU A 29 17.60 -12.31 0.33
CA LEU A 29 18.10 -13.52 0.98
C LEU A 29 17.14 -14.68 0.78
N ILE A 30 15.83 -14.43 0.87
CA ILE A 30 14.79 -15.45 0.63
C ILE A 30 14.88 -15.97 -0.81
N ILE A 31 14.99 -15.06 -1.79
CA ILE A 31 15.08 -15.43 -3.21
C ILE A 31 16.38 -16.21 -3.47
N SER A 32 17.51 -15.77 -2.90
CA SER A 32 18.79 -16.47 -3.03
C SER A 32 18.74 -17.88 -2.43
N PHE A 33 18.12 -18.05 -1.26
CA PHE A 33 17.94 -19.36 -0.64
C PHE A 33 17.02 -20.27 -1.47
N TYR A 34 15.93 -19.72 -2.01
CA TYR A 34 14.99 -20.45 -2.87
C TYR A 34 15.59 -20.83 -4.24
N GLY A 35 16.60 -20.08 -4.69
CA GLY A 35 17.40 -20.39 -5.88
C GLY A 35 18.10 -21.75 -5.79
N ASN A 36 18.40 -22.27 -4.60
CA ASN A 36 18.98 -23.59 -4.42
C ASN A 36 18.02 -24.74 -4.78
N TYR A 37 16.71 -24.50 -4.73
CA TYR A 37 15.69 -25.50 -5.04
C TYR A 37 15.14 -25.38 -6.46
N ASN A 38 15.26 -24.21 -7.10
CA ASN A 38 14.72 -23.97 -8.43
C ASN A 38 15.67 -23.13 -9.28
N THR A 39 16.14 -23.73 -10.37
CA THR A 39 17.13 -23.17 -11.31
C THR A 39 16.70 -21.84 -11.93
N TYR A 40 15.39 -21.60 -12.07
CA TYR A 40 14.87 -20.33 -12.58
C TYR A 40 15.10 -19.17 -11.61
N PHE A 41 14.89 -19.42 -10.31
CA PHE A 41 15.16 -18.43 -9.28
C PHE A 41 16.66 -18.15 -9.18
N ALA A 42 17.51 -19.17 -9.33
CA ALA A 42 18.96 -19.00 -9.35
C ALA A 42 19.43 -18.05 -10.47
N GLN A 43 18.96 -18.26 -11.71
CA GLN A 43 19.38 -17.45 -12.86
C GLN A 43 18.86 -16.01 -12.81
N ASN A 44 17.63 -15.80 -12.34
CA ASN A 44 16.99 -14.48 -12.34
C ASN A 44 16.96 -13.81 -10.96
N THR A 45 17.78 -14.29 -10.00
CA THR A 45 17.82 -13.81 -8.60
C THR A 45 17.86 -12.29 -8.52
N PHE A 46 18.74 -11.66 -9.30
CA PHE A 46 18.96 -10.21 -9.28
C PHE A 46 17.74 -9.41 -9.78
N GLN A 47 17.17 -9.80 -10.92
CA GLN A 47 15.99 -9.14 -11.50
C GLN A 47 14.76 -9.29 -10.60
N LEU A 48 14.51 -10.48 -10.07
CA LEU A 48 13.39 -10.72 -9.15
C LEU A 48 13.57 -9.93 -7.85
N SER A 49 14.79 -9.91 -7.29
CA SER A 49 15.07 -9.18 -6.04
C SER A 49 14.80 -7.69 -6.17
N ILE A 50 15.23 -7.07 -7.28
CA ILE A 50 14.96 -5.65 -7.55
C ILE A 50 13.46 -5.40 -7.65
N LEU A 51 12.73 -6.18 -8.45
CA LEU A 51 11.29 -6.03 -8.62
C LEU A 51 10.53 -6.16 -7.29
N PHE A 52 10.87 -7.15 -6.47
CA PHE A 52 10.24 -7.37 -5.18
C PHE A 52 10.62 -6.32 -4.13
N ILE A 53 11.86 -5.83 -4.12
CA ILE A 53 12.26 -4.70 -3.25
C ILE A 53 11.45 -3.46 -3.62
N PHE A 54 11.41 -3.09 -4.90
CA PHE A 54 10.67 -1.90 -5.35
C PHE A 54 9.18 -2.02 -4.99
N SER A 55 8.57 -3.16 -5.30
CA SER A 55 7.17 -3.40 -4.93
C SER A 55 6.95 -3.40 -3.42
N GLY A 56 7.87 -3.97 -2.63
CA GLY A 56 7.81 -4.01 -1.18
C GLY A 56 7.91 -2.62 -0.54
N ILE A 57 8.79 -1.75 -1.07
CA ILE A 57 8.89 -0.35 -0.65
C ILE A 57 7.55 0.36 -0.85
N PHE A 58 6.93 0.22 -2.02
CA PHE A 58 5.62 0.84 -2.27
C PHE A 58 4.53 0.26 -1.36
N ALA A 59 4.54 -1.04 -1.07
CA ALA A 59 3.59 -1.65 -0.15
C ALA A 59 3.75 -1.12 1.29
N VAL A 60 4.99 -0.95 1.76
CA VAL A 60 5.28 -0.33 3.05
C VAL A 60 4.83 1.14 3.08
N LEU A 61 5.01 1.89 1.99
CA LEU A 61 4.53 3.26 1.86
C LEU A 61 2.99 3.34 1.91
N ILE A 62 2.28 2.39 1.29
CA ILE A 62 0.82 2.29 1.39
C ILE A 62 0.38 2.12 2.86
N ILE A 63 1.03 1.21 3.59
CA ILE A 63 0.72 0.98 5.01
C ILE A 63 1.05 2.24 5.82
N TYR A 64 2.12 2.96 5.51
CA TYR A 64 2.46 4.23 6.14
C TYR A 64 1.38 5.30 5.94
N GLU A 65 0.87 5.46 4.73
CA GLU A 65 -0.25 6.38 4.45
C GLU A 65 -1.52 5.96 5.21
N LEU A 66 -1.80 4.65 5.27
CA LEU A 66 -2.93 4.12 6.03
C LEU A 66 -2.78 4.39 7.54
N ARG A 67 -1.56 4.29 8.10
CA ARG A 67 -1.27 4.63 9.51
C ARG A 67 -1.56 6.09 9.83
N LYS A 68 -1.20 7.00 8.92
CA LYS A 68 -1.50 8.43 9.09
C LYS A 68 -3.00 8.69 9.12
N ILE A 69 -3.76 8.10 8.19
CA ILE A 69 -5.23 8.22 8.18
C ILE A 69 -5.80 7.65 9.49
N PHE A 70 -5.37 6.46 9.90
CA PHE A 70 -5.88 5.85 11.13
C PHE A 70 -5.57 6.69 12.38
N LYS A 71 -4.40 7.33 12.45
CA LYS A 71 -4.04 8.24 13.55
C LYS A 71 -5.02 9.42 13.66
N THR A 72 -5.46 9.98 12.53
CA THR A 72 -6.38 11.12 12.52
C THR A 72 -7.81 10.70 12.85
N VAL A 73 -8.22 9.50 12.42
CA VAL A 73 -9.50 8.88 12.82
C VAL A 73 -9.55 8.65 14.33
N LEU A 74 -8.43 8.24 14.95
CA LEU A 74 -8.35 8.10 16.41
C LEU A 74 -8.38 9.43 17.17
N ALA A 75 -8.02 10.53 16.50
CA ALA A 75 -8.07 11.88 17.05
C ALA A 75 -9.43 12.57 16.80
N ASP A 76 -10.43 11.83 16.32
CA ASP A 76 -11.75 12.32 15.91
C ASP A 76 -11.72 13.42 14.82
N ASP A 77 -10.61 13.54 14.10
CA ASP A 77 -10.41 14.54 13.04
C ASP A 77 -10.22 13.85 11.67
N CYS A 78 -11.30 13.26 11.17
CA CYS A 78 -11.31 12.48 9.93
C CYS A 78 -11.26 13.36 8.66
N PHE A 79 -11.82 14.57 8.72
CA PHE A 79 -12.04 15.45 7.56
C PHE A 79 -10.95 16.50 7.43
N ILE A 80 -9.71 16.06 7.25
CA ILE A 80 -8.57 16.92 6.96
C ILE A 80 -8.03 16.69 5.55
N ARG A 81 -7.53 17.76 4.91
CA ARG A 81 -6.89 17.67 3.57
C ARG A 81 -5.68 16.73 3.53
N GLN A 82 -5.07 16.45 4.69
CA GLN A 82 -3.95 15.50 4.79
C GLN A 82 -4.40 14.06 4.49
N ASN A 83 -5.61 13.67 4.89
CA ASN A 83 -6.16 12.34 4.62
C ASN A 83 -6.48 12.17 3.14
N VAL A 84 -7.03 13.20 2.50
CA VAL A 84 -7.22 13.26 1.04
C VAL A 84 -5.90 13.02 0.31
N THR A 85 -4.85 13.75 0.71
CA THR A 85 -3.52 13.61 0.11
C THR A 85 -2.94 12.21 0.33
N SER A 86 -3.14 11.64 1.52
CA SER A 86 -2.66 10.30 1.88
C SER A 86 -3.36 9.21 1.06
N LEU A 87 -4.68 9.31 0.88
CA LEU A 87 -5.48 8.43 0.00
C LEU A 87 -5.01 8.53 -1.45
N ASN A 88 -4.76 9.75 -1.93
CA ASN A 88 -4.28 9.99 -3.29
C ASN A 88 -2.89 9.37 -3.53
N LYS A 89 -1.99 9.46 -2.54
CA LYS A 89 -0.67 8.81 -2.56
C LYS A 89 -0.77 7.29 -2.52
N MET A 90 -1.59 6.73 -1.64
CA MET A 90 -1.87 5.30 -1.56
C MET A 90 -2.34 4.75 -2.92
N GLY A 91 -3.26 5.45 -3.58
CA GLY A 91 -3.70 5.09 -4.93
C GLY A 91 -2.56 5.10 -5.95
N THR A 92 -1.73 6.15 -5.96
CA THR A 92 -0.56 6.26 -6.83
C THR A 92 0.45 5.13 -6.59
N TYR A 93 0.78 4.81 -5.33
CA TYR A 93 1.68 3.70 -5.00
C TYR A 93 1.12 2.35 -5.46
N SER A 94 -0.19 2.14 -5.33
CA SER A 94 -0.87 0.94 -5.82
C SER A 94 -0.71 0.76 -7.34
N PHE A 95 -0.82 1.84 -8.12
CA PHE A 95 -0.57 1.79 -9.56
C PHE A 95 0.90 1.50 -9.90
N PHE A 96 1.85 2.03 -9.14
CA PHE A 96 3.27 1.69 -9.33
C PHE A 96 3.55 0.21 -9.04
N ILE A 97 2.91 -0.38 -8.01
CA ILE A 97 3.01 -1.81 -7.75
C ILE A 97 2.41 -2.61 -8.91
N ALA A 98 1.23 -2.22 -9.40
CA ALA A 98 0.60 -2.87 -10.55
C ALA A 98 1.51 -2.80 -11.79
N LEU A 99 2.11 -1.64 -12.08
CA LEU A 99 3.05 -1.46 -13.19
C LEU A 99 4.31 -2.31 -13.03
N CYS A 100 4.91 -2.31 -11.85
CA CYS A 100 6.08 -3.14 -11.52
C CYS A 100 5.76 -4.64 -11.68
N THR A 101 4.56 -5.05 -11.25
CA THR A 101 4.09 -6.43 -11.37
C THR A 101 3.77 -6.79 -12.83
N SER A 102 3.28 -5.85 -13.64
CA SER A 102 3.11 -6.04 -15.08
C SER A 102 4.43 -6.24 -15.82
N CYS A 103 5.50 -5.54 -15.43
CA CYS A 103 6.84 -5.81 -15.97
C CYS A 103 7.28 -7.26 -15.71
N ARG A 104 6.88 -7.84 -14.57
CA ARG A 104 7.14 -9.25 -14.25
C ARG A 104 6.44 -10.22 -15.20
N LEU A 105 5.30 -9.84 -15.76
CA LEU A 105 4.50 -10.68 -16.67
C LEU A 105 5.28 -11.09 -17.92
N PHE A 106 6.16 -10.22 -18.43
CA PHE A 106 7.02 -10.52 -19.58
C PHE A 106 8.08 -11.58 -19.29
N LEU A 107 8.46 -11.76 -18.01
CA LEU A 107 9.42 -12.77 -17.59
C LEU A 107 8.73 -14.09 -17.21
N TYR A 108 7.52 -14.02 -16.65
CA TYR A 108 6.78 -15.19 -16.16
C TYR A 108 5.25 -14.94 -16.14
N LEU A 109 4.54 -15.52 -17.11
CA LEU A 109 3.09 -15.44 -17.19
C LEU A 109 2.45 -16.51 -16.30
N THR A 110 1.89 -16.09 -15.16
CA THR A 110 1.03 -16.97 -14.34
C THR A 110 -0.32 -16.30 -14.11
N PRO A 111 -1.43 -17.07 -14.05
CA PRO A 111 -2.74 -16.53 -13.71
C PRO A 111 -2.75 -15.76 -12.39
N ALA A 112 -1.94 -16.19 -11.42
CA ALA A 112 -1.79 -15.51 -10.13
C ALA A 112 -1.26 -14.07 -10.26
N VAL A 113 -0.30 -13.81 -11.14
CA VAL A 113 0.25 -12.46 -11.38
C VAL A 113 -0.84 -11.52 -11.92
N ILE A 114 -1.65 -12.01 -12.85
CA ILE A 114 -2.74 -11.23 -13.45
C ILE A 114 -3.75 -10.80 -12.37
N ILE A 115 -4.13 -11.73 -11.50
CA ILE A 115 -5.04 -11.44 -10.38
C ILE A 115 -4.44 -10.37 -9.46
N VAL A 116 -3.15 -10.46 -9.13
CA VAL A 116 -2.47 -9.47 -8.28
C VAL A 116 -2.50 -8.08 -8.93
N ILE A 117 -2.21 -7.98 -10.23
CA ILE A 117 -2.27 -6.71 -10.97
C ILE A 117 -3.69 -6.11 -10.89
N LEU A 118 -4.73 -6.91 -11.15
CA LEU A 118 -6.12 -6.46 -11.10
C LEU A 118 -6.50 -5.94 -9.71
N VAL A 119 -6.13 -6.65 -8.64
CA VAL A 119 -6.40 -6.22 -7.26
C VAL A 119 -5.75 -4.87 -6.96
N PHE A 120 -4.48 -4.67 -7.34
CA PHE A 120 -3.80 -3.38 -7.12
C PHE A 120 -4.37 -2.25 -7.99
N VAL A 121 -4.82 -2.52 -9.22
CA VAL A 121 -5.50 -1.53 -10.05
C VAL A 121 -6.83 -1.12 -9.42
N ILE A 122 -7.64 -2.08 -8.97
CA ILE A 122 -8.93 -1.81 -8.32
C ILE A 122 -8.71 -1.02 -7.02
N ALA A 123 -7.77 -1.45 -6.17
CA ALA A 123 -7.43 -0.75 -4.94
C ALA A 123 -6.90 0.67 -5.20
N GLY A 124 -6.12 0.86 -6.26
CA GLY A 124 -5.60 2.15 -6.70
C GLY A 124 -6.71 3.11 -7.13
N LEU A 125 -7.61 2.63 -8.00
CA LEU A 125 -8.79 3.39 -8.45
C LEU A 125 -9.70 3.73 -7.28
N PHE A 126 -9.98 2.76 -6.42
CA PHE A 126 -10.79 2.95 -5.22
C PHE A 126 -10.22 4.04 -4.31
N SER A 127 -8.91 4.01 -4.04
CA SER A 127 -8.22 5.01 -3.21
C SER A 127 -8.29 6.42 -3.84
N LYS A 128 -8.18 6.53 -5.17
CA LYS A 128 -8.34 7.80 -5.89
C LYS A 128 -9.76 8.34 -5.80
N VAL A 129 -10.76 7.50 -6.03
CA VAL A 129 -12.18 7.87 -5.91
C VAL A 129 -12.47 8.35 -4.49
N LEU A 130 -12.01 7.59 -3.49
CA LEU A 130 -12.17 7.95 -2.08
C LEU A 130 -11.51 9.30 -1.78
N SER A 131 -10.31 9.57 -2.29
CA SER A 131 -9.65 10.87 -2.10
C SER A 131 -10.51 12.04 -2.62
N ARG A 132 -11.18 11.89 -3.77
CA ARG A 132 -12.05 12.94 -4.34
C ARG A 132 -13.33 13.14 -3.54
N VAL A 133 -13.92 12.06 -3.04
CA VAL A 133 -15.11 12.14 -2.18
C VAL A 133 -14.76 12.83 -0.86
N PHE A 134 -13.64 12.46 -0.25
CA PHE A 134 -13.15 13.12 0.96
C PHE A 134 -12.81 14.59 0.71
N ASP A 135 -12.20 14.95 -0.42
CA ASP A 135 -11.88 16.34 -0.73
C ASP A 135 -13.12 17.24 -0.79
N LYS A 136 -14.19 16.74 -1.42
CA LYS A 136 -15.49 17.41 -1.41
C LYS A 136 -16.05 17.52 0.02
N ALA A 137 -16.04 16.43 0.78
CA ALA A 137 -16.55 16.43 2.16
C ALA A 137 -15.80 17.41 3.08
N VAL A 138 -14.47 17.49 2.94
CA VAL A 138 -13.62 18.45 3.67
C VAL A 138 -13.96 19.88 3.27
N THR A 139 -14.17 20.13 1.98
CA THR A 139 -14.52 21.47 1.49
C THR A 139 -15.89 21.91 2.02
N TYR A 140 -16.89 21.03 2.00
CA TYR A 140 -18.21 21.33 2.59
C TYR A 140 -18.13 21.63 4.09
N LYS A 141 -17.34 20.86 4.84
CA LYS A 141 -17.13 21.13 6.29
C LYS A 141 -16.50 22.51 6.50
N LEU A 142 -15.50 22.85 5.71
CA LEU A 142 -14.74 24.09 5.85
C LEU A 142 -15.54 25.32 5.42
N GLU A 143 -16.38 25.20 4.40
CA GLU A 143 -17.33 26.26 4.02
C GLU A 143 -18.36 26.52 5.12
N ASN A 144 -18.91 25.46 5.72
CA ASN A 144 -19.89 25.58 6.80
C ASN A 144 -19.28 26.21 8.07
N ASP A 145 -18.03 25.89 8.41
CA ASP A 145 -17.30 26.49 9.54
C ASP A 145 -16.95 27.97 9.30
N LEU A 146 -16.88 28.44 8.05
CA LEU A 146 -16.60 29.86 7.72
C LEU A 146 -17.85 30.75 7.71
N THR A 147 -19.04 30.15 7.61
CA THR A 147 -20.33 30.88 7.58
C THR A 147 -20.97 31.07 8.94
N ILE A 148 -20.47 30.41 10.00
CA ILE A 148 -20.99 30.49 11.37
C ILE A 148 -20.13 31.45 12.21
#